data_AF-A0A369QDJ0-F1
#
_entry.id   AF-A0A369QDJ0-F1
#
_cell.length_a   1.000
_cell.length_b   1.000
_cell.length_c   1.000
_cell.angle_alpha   90.00
_cell.angle_beta   90.00
_cell.angle_gamma   90.00
#
_symmetry.space_group_name_H-M   'P 1'
#
loop_
_entity.id
_entity.type
_entity.pdbx_description
1 polymer ?
#
loop_
_entity_poly.entity_id
_entity_poly.type
_entity_poly.pdbx_seq_one_letter_code
_entity_poly.pdbx_strand_id
1 'polypeptide(L)'
;MQNHDATCLFFSRPAAYILFLIASWLFTACTEPCEGVYSYKVYEPVYQSPAELLASIKAQPAKAIRKTGKIYAVDQYILVNELNQGIHVIDNSNPSNPQNISFISIPGNVDMAVRDKVLYADAATDLMVLDFKNPNAVSVLKHLEKVFQPNPVF
;
A
#
# COMPACT_ATOMS: atom_id res chain seq x y z
N MET A 1 -76.13 -60.61 -37.61
CA MET A 1 -75.03 -60.21 -38.50
C MET A 1 -74.36 -59.01 -37.89
N GLN A 2 -73.07 -59.16 -37.53
CA GLN A 2 -71.99 -58.15 -37.56
C GLN A 2 -72.24 -56.75 -36.94
N ASN A 3 -71.33 -56.10 -36.23
CA ASN A 3 -70.06 -56.44 -35.58
C ASN A 3 -69.48 -55.10 -35.06
N HIS A 4 -68.55 -55.20 -34.10
CA HIS A 4 -67.45 -54.26 -33.79
C HIS A 4 -67.68 -53.06 -32.86
N ASP A 5 -67.49 -53.37 -31.56
CA ASP A 5 -66.33 -52.95 -30.76
C ASP A 5 -66.02 -51.45 -30.63
N ALA A 6 -66.46 -50.91 -29.50
CA ALA A 6 -65.73 -49.87 -28.78
C ALA A 6 -64.73 -50.55 -27.82
N THR A 7 -63.43 -50.32 -27.97
CA THR A 7 -62.48 -50.05 -26.87
C THR A 7 -61.03 -49.96 -27.33
N CYS A 8 -60.26 -49.19 -26.57
CA CYS A 8 -58.80 -49.16 -26.50
C CYS A 8 -58.05 -48.31 -27.53
N LEU A 9 -58.18 -47.00 -27.34
CA LEU A 9 -57.10 -46.02 -27.38
C LEU A 9 -55.91 -46.44 -26.50
N PHE A 10 -55.15 -47.49 -26.83
CA PHE A 10 -53.89 -47.80 -26.16
C PHE A 10 -52.98 -48.58 -27.11
N PHE A 11 -52.43 -47.91 -28.13
CA PHE A 11 -51.20 -48.37 -28.78
C PHE A 11 -50.14 -47.28 -28.60
N SER A 12 -49.37 -47.50 -27.54
CA SER A 12 -48.05 -46.97 -27.25
C SER A 12 -47.29 -46.61 -28.54
N ARG A 13 -46.88 -45.35 -28.67
CA ARG A 13 -45.85 -44.94 -29.65
C ARG A 13 -44.49 -45.08 -28.96
N PRO A 14 -43.84 -46.27 -28.98
CA PRO A 14 -42.55 -46.47 -28.31
C PRO A 14 -41.51 -45.48 -28.84
N ALA A 15 -41.59 -45.12 -30.12
CA ALA A 15 -40.71 -44.12 -30.74
C ALA A 15 -40.83 -42.72 -30.10
N ALA A 16 -42.02 -42.30 -29.66
CA ALA A 16 -42.20 -41.01 -29.01
C ALA A 16 -41.65 -41.01 -27.57
N TYR A 17 -41.81 -42.11 -26.84
CA TYR A 17 -41.22 -42.30 -25.52
C TYR A 17 -39.69 -42.40 -25.58
N ILE A 18 -39.14 -43.09 -26.58
CA ILE A 18 -37.70 -43.18 -26.81
C ILE A 18 -37.13 -41.79 -27.16
N LEU A 19 -37.83 -41.02 -28.02
CA LEU A 19 -37.41 -39.65 -28.34
C LEU A 19 -37.46 -38.73 -27.11
N PHE A 20 -38.46 -38.90 -26.23
CA PHE A 20 -38.59 -38.15 -24.99
C PHE A 20 -37.50 -38.53 -23.96
N LEU A 21 -37.15 -39.82 -23.87
CA LEU A 21 -36.06 -40.31 -23.02
C LEU A 21 -34.69 -39.82 -23.52
N ILE A 22 -34.45 -39.83 -24.83
CA ILE A 22 -33.22 -39.27 -25.44
C ILE A 22 -33.16 -37.75 -25.24
N ALA A 23 -34.28 -37.04 -25.38
CA ALA A 23 -34.34 -35.61 -25.11
C ALA A 23 -34.06 -35.26 -23.64
N SER A 24 -34.48 -36.10 -22.69
CA SER A 24 -34.21 -35.89 -21.26
C SER A 24 -32.73 -36.02 -20.91
N TRP A 25 -31.94 -36.76 -21.70
CA TRP A 25 -30.49 -36.86 -21.54
C TRP A 25 -29.73 -35.66 -22.13
N LEU A 26 -30.36 -34.84 -22.97
CA LEU A 26 -29.75 -33.62 -23.51
C LEU A 26 -29.79 -32.43 -22.52
N PHE A 27 -30.51 -32.55 -21.40
CA PHE A 27 -30.64 -31.49 -20.39
C PHE A 27 -29.73 -31.65 -19.16
N THR A 28 -28.87 -32.66 -19.10
CA THR A 28 -27.86 -32.77 -18.03
C THR A 28 -26.66 -31.88 -18.35
N ALA A 29 -26.86 -30.55 -18.30
CA ALA A 29 -25.74 -29.62 -18.29
C ALA A 29 -25.04 -29.72 -16.93
N CYS A 30 -23.77 -30.13 -16.93
CA CYS A 30 -22.95 -30.16 -15.74
C CYS A 30 -22.62 -28.71 -15.36
N THR A 31 -23.18 -28.19 -14.26
CA THR A 31 -22.71 -26.94 -13.67
C THR A 31 -21.47 -27.25 -12.84
N GLU A 32 -20.30 -27.22 -13.47
CA GLU A 32 -19.06 -27.15 -12.69
C GLU A 32 -19.15 -25.89 -11.81
N PRO A 33 -19.01 -26.01 -10.48
CA PRO A 33 -18.95 -24.82 -9.64
C PRO A 33 -17.76 -23.98 -10.15
N CYS A 34 -18.05 -22.75 -10.56
CA CYS A 34 -17.04 -21.82 -11.04
C CYS A 34 -16.19 -21.35 -9.84
N GLU A 35 -15.31 -22.21 -9.34
CA GLU A 35 -14.32 -21.86 -8.33
C GLU A 35 -13.13 -21.18 -9.01
N GLY A 36 -13.26 -19.87 -9.22
CA GLY A 36 -12.16 -19.03 -9.67
C GLY A 36 -11.18 -18.77 -8.52
N VAL A 37 -9.90 -19.07 -8.71
CA VAL A 37 -8.85 -18.62 -7.79
C VAL A 37 -8.55 -17.16 -8.12
N TYR A 38 -9.03 -16.25 -7.26
CA TYR A 38 -8.71 -14.83 -7.36
C TYR A 38 -7.50 -14.50 -6.49
N SER A 39 -6.48 -13.90 -7.08
CA SER A 39 -5.38 -13.30 -6.32
C SER A 39 -5.69 -11.82 -6.08
N TYR A 40 -5.62 -11.40 -4.83
CA TYR A 40 -5.72 -10.00 -4.43
C TYR A 40 -4.52 -9.65 -3.55
N LYS A 41 -4.09 -8.40 -3.62
CA LYS A 41 -3.05 -7.88 -2.73
C LYS A 41 -3.71 -7.46 -1.43
N VAL A 42 -3.30 -8.07 -0.33
CA VAL A 42 -3.66 -7.65 1.03
C VAL A 42 -2.49 -6.86 1.59
N TYR A 43 -2.79 -5.73 2.22
CA TYR A 43 -1.82 -4.98 3.00
C TYR A 43 -1.94 -5.43 4.45
N GLU A 44 -0.87 -6.01 5.00
CA GLU A 44 -0.78 -6.30 6.42
C GLU A 44 -0.18 -5.09 7.16
N PRO A 45 -0.84 -4.57 8.21
CA PRO A 45 -0.29 -3.47 8.97
C PRO A 45 0.94 -3.93 9.74
N VAL A 46 2.06 -3.22 9.56
CA VAL A 46 3.26 -3.40 10.39
C VAL A 46 3.16 -2.41 11.54
N TYR A 47 2.96 -2.91 12.75
CA TYR A 47 2.94 -2.09 13.95
C TYR A 47 4.36 -1.87 14.46
N GLN A 48 4.61 -0.67 14.98
CA GLN A 48 5.84 -0.33 15.70
C GLN A 48 5.43 0.34 17.01
N SER A 49 6.15 0.03 18.08
CA SER A 49 5.99 0.77 19.33
C SER A 49 6.58 2.18 19.20
N PRO A 50 6.11 3.15 20.00
CA PRO A 50 6.69 4.49 20.02
C PRO A 50 8.20 4.48 20.30
N ALA A 51 8.66 3.59 21.19
CA ALA A 51 10.08 3.46 21.50
C ALA A 51 10.92 2.98 20.31
N GLU A 52 10.40 2.02 19.52
CA GLU A 52 11.07 1.54 18.30
C GLU A 52 11.09 2.61 17.21
N LEU A 53 10.00 3.38 17.05
CA LEU A 53 9.97 4.51 16.13
C LEU A 53 11.06 5.53 16.48
N LEU A 54 11.14 5.94 17.74
CA LEU A 54 12.16 6.89 18.21
C LEU A 54 13.58 6.34 18.02
N ALA A 55 13.80 5.05 18.30
CA ALA A 55 15.09 4.41 18.08
C ALA A 55 15.47 4.29 16.58
N SER A 56 14.48 4.31 15.69
CA SER A 56 14.69 4.31 14.24
C SER A 56 15.06 5.70 13.69
N ILE A 57 14.74 6.77 14.42
CA ILE A 57 14.99 8.15 13.99
C ILE A 57 16.44 8.55 14.28
N LYS A 58 17.29 8.39 13.27
CA LYS A 58 18.72 8.70 13.33
C LYS A 58 19.31 8.95 11.95
N ALA A 59 20.46 9.59 11.93
CA ALA A 59 21.28 9.68 10.73
C ALA A 59 21.86 8.29 10.39
N GLN A 60 21.83 7.95 9.12
CA GLN A 60 22.42 6.76 8.53
C GLN A 60 23.22 7.16 7.27
N PRO A 61 24.05 6.25 6.73
CA PRO A 61 24.78 6.53 5.50
C PRO A 61 23.85 6.99 4.36
N ALA A 62 24.36 7.85 3.50
CA ALA A 62 23.64 8.36 2.35
C ALA A 62 23.03 7.23 1.50
N LYS A 63 21.83 7.48 0.98
CA LYS A 63 21.10 6.56 0.11
C LYS A 63 20.84 7.20 -1.24
N ALA A 64 20.59 6.38 -2.25
CA ALA A 64 20.16 6.90 -3.55
C ALA A 64 18.81 7.62 -3.41
N ILE A 65 18.71 8.81 -3.98
CA ILE A 65 17.47 9.59 -4.04
C ILE A 65 16.54 8.91 -5.06
N ARG A 66 15.27 8.67 -4.69
CA ARG A 66 14.31 7.97 -5.56
C ARG A 66 13.04 8.78 -5.79
N LYS A 67 12.22 8.95 -4.75
CA LYS A 67 10.91 9.60 -4.82
C LYS A 67 10.88 10.76 -3.81
N THR A 68 11.14 11.94 -4.32
CA THR A 68 11.30 13.13 -3.51
C THR A 68 9.99 13.87 -3.28
N GLY A 69 9.95 14.61 -2.16
CA GLY A 69 8.91 15.58 -1.85
C GLY A 69 9.51 16.99 -1.79
N LYS A 70 9.41 17.62 -0.62
CA LYS A 70 9.88 18.98 -0.37
C LYS A 70 11.41 19.08 -0.34
N ILE A 71 11.92 20.26 -0.69
CA ILE A 71 13.34 20.63 -0.61
C ILE A 71 13.47 21.84 0.31
N TYR A 72 14.52 21.87 1.13
CA TYR A 72 14.84 22.99 2.02
C TYR A 72 16.33 23.30 1.93
N ALA A 73 16.71 24.57 1.73
CA ALA A 73 18.10 25.01 1.81
C ALA A 73 18.35 25.61 3.20
N VAL A 74 19.39 25.15 3.89
CA VAL A 74 19.80 25.65 5.20
C VAL A 74 21.31 25.68 5.30
N ASP A 75 21.87 26.88 5.48
CA ASP A 75 23.32 27.14 5.44
C ASP A 75 23.95 26.58 4.16
N GLN A 76 24.95 25.70 4.27
CA GLN A 76 25.57 25.00 3.14
C GLN A 76 24.84 23.71 2.74
N TYR A 77 23.75 23.34 3.41
CA TYR A 77 23.08 22.06 3.19
C TYR A 77 21.79 22.23 2.36
N ILE A 78 21.52 21.23 1.53
CA ILE A 78 20.23 21.02 0.90
C ILE A 78 19.61 19.77 1.53
N LEU A 79 18.43 19.94 2.09
CA LEU A 79 17.62 18.86 2.61
C LEU A 79 16.60 18.47 1.56
N VAL A 80 16.48 17.18 1.29
CA VAL A 80 15.51 16.63 0.33
C VAL A 80 14.70 15.55 1.02
N ASN A 81 13.40 15.77 1.17
CA ASN A 81 12.51 14.74 1.69
C ASN A 81 12.40 13.59 0.68
N GLU A 82 12.56 12.36 1.17
CA GLU A 82 12.21 11.11 0.50
C GLU A 82 10.89 10.64 1.09
N LEU A 83 9.83 10.65 0.27
CA LEU A 83 8.46 10.49 0.73
C LEU A 83 8.29 9.23 1.58
N ASN A 84 7.74 9.42 2.78
CA ASN A 84 7.47 8.41 3.81
C ASN A 84 8.70 7.71 4.41
N GLN A 85 9.91 8.13 4.09
CA GLN A 85 11.14 7.46 4.53
C GLN A 85 12.05 8.35 5.37
N GLY A 86 12.15 9.64 5.06
CA GLY A 86 13.03 10.55 5.78
C GLY A 86 13.60 11.65 4.89
N ILE A 87 14.81 12.11 5.23
CA ILE A 87 15.41 13.32 4.66
C ILE A 87 16.86 13.04 4.24
N HIS A 88 17.18 13.24 2.97
CA HIS A 88 18.56 13.29 2.49
C HIS A 88 19.21 14.60 2.91
N VAL A 89 20.46 14.53 3.35
CA VAL A 89 21.29 15.71 3.64
C VAL A 89 22.40 15.80 2.61
N ILE A 90 22.35 16.87 1.82
CA ILE A 90 23.30 17.13 0.75
C ILE A 90 24.18 18.30 1.17
N ASP A 91 25.50 18.07 1.23
CA ASP A 91 26.49 19.13 1.34
C ASP A 91 26.61 19.86 -0.01
N ASN A 92 26.29 21.15 0.00
CA ASN A 92 26.32 22.05 -1.15
C ASN A 92 27.39 23.15 -0.98
N SER A 93 28.44 22.89 -0.21
CA SER A 93 29.60 23.79 -0.07
C SER A 93 30.31 24.08 -1.40
N ASN A 94 30.25 23.13 -2.35
CA ASN A 94 30.59 23.33 -3.76
C ASN A 94 29.35 23.13 -4.63
N PRO A 95 28.65 24.20 -5.05
CA PRO A 95 27.42 24.09 -5.86
C PRO A 95 27.59 23.39 -7.21
N SER A 96 28.81 23.36 -7.76
CA SER A 96 29.10 22.64 -9.00
C SER A 96 29.23 21.13 -8.81
N ASN A 97 29.33 20.65 -7.57
CA ASN A 97 29.48 19.24 -7.24
C ASN A 97 28.88 18.89 -5.85
N PRO A 98 27.56 19.01 -5.65
CA PRO A 98 26.91 18.70 -4.38
C PRO A 98 27.07 17.22 -4.00
N GLN A 99 27.23 16.94 -2.70
CA GLN A 99 27.49 15.60 -2.18
C GLN A 99 26.38 15.16 -1.22
N ASN A 100 25.72 14.03 -1.49
CA ASN A 100 24.79 13.43 -0.52
C ASN A 100 25.60 12.75 0.59
N ILE A 101 25.60 13.33 1.79
CA ILE A 101 26.49 12.91 2.89
C ILE A 101 25.80 12.01 3.92
N SER A 102 24.49 12.16 4.11
CA SER A 102 23.75 11.35 5.06
C SER A 102 22.26 11.29 4.73
N PHE A 103 21.57 10.35 5.37
CA PHE A 103 20.12 10.25 5.32
C PHE A 103 19.59 10.17 6.75
N ILE A 104 18.63 11.02 7.10
CA ILE A 104 17.95 10.99 8.39
C ILE A 104 16.69 10.14 8.21
N SER A 105 16.66 8.96 8.84
CA SER A 105 15.51 8.08 8.78
C SER A 105 14.37 8.67 9.62
N ILE A 106 13.22 8.92 9.00
CA ILE A 106 12.01 9.38 9.69
C ILE A 106 10.82 8.70 9.01
N PRO A 107 10.39 7.53 9.51
CA PRO A 107 9.27 6.80 8.94
C PRO A 107 8.01 7.67 8.87
N GLY A 108 7.35 7.68 7.71
CA GLY A 108 6.16 8.49 7.49
C GLY A 108 6.41 9.99 7.30
N ASN A 109 7.66 10.41 7.05
CA ASN A 109 7.98 11.82 6.80
C ASN A 109 7.55 12.29 5.40
N VAL A 110 6.84 13.42 5.34
CA VAL A 110 6.36 14.09 4.13
C VAL A 110 6.81 15.55 4.10
N ASP A 111 6.77 16.24 5.24
CA ASP A 111 7.13 17.65 5.37
C ASP A 111 8.25 17.89 6.40
N MET A 112 8.99 18.98 6.20
CA MET A 112 10.05 19.45 7.08
C MET A 112 10.17 20.97 7.06
N ALA A 113 10.70 21.51 8.15
CA ALA A 113 11.17 22.88 8.27
C ALA A 113 12.41 22.92 9.16
N VAL A 114 13.31 23.88 8.91
CA VAL A 114 14.50 24.07 9.74
C VAL A 114 14.58 25.50 10.23
N ARG A 115 14.92 25.66 11.51
CA ARG A 115 15.20 26.96 12.13
C ARG A 115 16.27 26.78 13.20
N ASP A 116 17.28 27.65 13.21
CA ASP A 116 18.31 27.70 14.26
C ASP A 116 18.96 26.34 14.56
N LYS A 117 19.29 25.56 13.51
CA LYS A 117 19.83 24.19 13.59
C LYS A 117 18.89 23.18 14.28
N VAL A 118 17.60 23.49 14.37
CA VAL A 118 16.55 22.56 14.79
C VAL A 118 15.72 22.17 13.58
N LEU A 119 15.67 20.87 13.33
CA LEU A 119 14.87 20.28 12.25
C LEU A 119 13.53 19.82 12.82
N TYR A 120 12.46 20.37 12.28
CA TYR A 120 11.08 19.97 12.54
C TYR A 120 10.62 19.11 11.37
N ALA A 121 10.26 17.87 11.65
CA ALA A 121 9.88 16.91 10.63
C ALA A 121 8.67 16.13 11.09
N ASP A 122 7.67 15.96 10.22
CA ASP A 122 6.57 15.06 10.53
C ASP A 122 7.05 13.59 10.53
N ALA A 123 6.37 12.78 11.31
CA ALA A 123 6.52 11.33 11.34
C ALA A 123 5.10 10.73 11.39
N ALA A 124 4.49 10.57 10.22
CA ALA A 124 3.06 10.31 10.08
C ALA A 124 2.19 11.37 10.79
N THR A 125 1.50 11.01 11.88
CA THR A 125 0.65 11.96 12.64
C THR A 125 1.44 12.81 13.64
N ASP A 126 2.70 12.49 13.87
CA ASP A 126 3.51 13.06 14.92
C ASP A 126 4.47 14.12 14.38
N LEU A 127 5.00 14.95 15.27
CA LEU A 127 6.04 15.92 14.96
C LEU A 127 7.31 15.60 15.75
N MET A 128 8.40 15.43 15.03
CA MET A 128 9.73 15.21 15.55
C MET A 128 10.53 16.52 15.52
N VAL A 129 11.14 16.84 16.65
CA VAL A 129 12.06 17.98 16.78
C VAL A 129 13.45 17.41 16.98
N LEU A 130 14.35 17.65 16.04
CA LEU A 130 15.67 17.05 15.98
C LEU A 130 16.77 18.12 16.11
N ASP A 131 17.85 17.79 16.83
CA ASP A 131 19.08 18.58 16.80
C ASP A 131 19.80 18.31 15.47
N PHE A 132 19.96 19.35 14.66
CA PHE A 132 20.61 19.32 13.34
C PHE A 132 21.94 20.10 13.34
N LYS A 133 22.62 20.23 14.49
CA LYS A 133 23.98 20.82 14.54
C LYS A 133 25.02 19.95 13.81
N ASN A 134 24.89 18.63 13.89
CA ASN A 134 25.71 17.68 13.14
C ASN A 134 24.83 16.83 12.21
N PRO A 135 24.87 17.05 10.89
CA PRO A 135 24.02 16.33 9.93
C PRO A 135 24.29 14.83 9.86
N ASN A 136 25.44 14.37 10.35
CA ASN A 136 25.81 12.95 10.39
C ASN A 136 25.40 12.26 11.70
N ALA A 137 24.91 13.01 12.69
CA ALA A 137 24.57 12.49 14.01
C ALA A 137 23.44 13.34 14.65
N VAL A 138 22.25 13.28 14.06
CA VAL A 138 21.07 13.93 14.63
C VAL A 138 20.55 13.19 15.86
N SER A 139 19.92 13.93 16.78
CA SER A 139 19.25 13.34 17.95
C SER A 139 17.85 13.93 18.14
N VAL A 140 16.93 13.15 18.70
CA VAL A 140 15.57 13.61 18.99
C VAL A 140 15.60 14.50 20.24
N LEU A 141 15.22 15.76 20.08
CA LEU A 141 15.05 16.72 21.18
C LEU A 141 13.66 16.62 21.80
N LYS A 142 12.64 16.45 20.95
CA LYS A 142 11.24 16.35 21.38
C LYS A 142 10.43 15.53 20.39
N HIS A 143 9.50 14.77 20.93
CA HIS A 143 8.45 14.08 20.19
C HIS A 143 7.10 14.65 20.64
N LEU A 144 6.31 15.11 19.68
CA LEU A 144 4.96 15.58 19.89
C LEU A 144 4.01 14.63 19.16
N GLU A 145 3.23 13.88 19.93
CA GLU A 145 2.28 12.90 19.39
C GLU A 145 1.04 13.58 18.81
N LYS A 146 0.54 13.05 17.70
CA LYS A 146 -0.78 13.39 17.12
C LYS A 146 -0.98 14.89 16.87
N VAL A 147 0.07 15.58 16.42
CA VAL A 147 0.03 17.00 16.05
C VAL A 147 -0.75 17.21 14.75
N PHE A 148 -0.62 16.27 13.82
CA PHE A 148 -1.28 16.32 12.52
C PHE A 148 -2.52 15.45 12.53
N GLN A 149 -3.62 15.99 11.98
CA GLN A 149 -4.82 15.19 11.77
C GLN A 149 -4.56 14.19 10.66
N PRO A 150 -4.85 12.89 10.85
CA PRO A 150 -4.76 11.94 9.77
C PRO A 150 -5.72 12.39 8.66
N ASN A 151 -5.20 12.57 7.44
CA ASN A 151 -6.05 12.87 6.30
C ASN A 151 -7.10 11.76 6.20
N PRO A 152 -8.40 12.07 6.23
CA PRO A 152 -9.42 11.06 6.04
C PRO A 152 -9.25 10.47 4.64
N VAL A 153 -8.85 9.20 4.61
CA VAL A 153 -8.82 8.42 3.38
C VAL A 153 -10.28 8.03 3.12
N PHE A 154 -10.98 8.86 2.33
CA PHE A 154 -12.28 8.52 1.75
C PHE A 154 -12.07 7.72 0.47
#